data_AF-Q9NDR4-F1
#
_entry.id   AF-Q9NDR4-F1
#
_cell.length_a   1.000
_cell.length_b   1.000
_cell.length_c   1.000
_cell.angle_alpha   90.00
_cell.angle_beta   90.00
_cell.angle_gamma   90.00
#
_symmetry.space_group_name_H-M   'P 1'
#
loop_
_entity.id
_entity.type
_entity.pdbx_description
1 polymer ?
#
loop_
_entity_poly.entity_id
_entity_poly.type
_entity_poly.pdbx_seq_one_letter_code
_entity_poly.pdbx_strand_id
1 'polypeptide(L)'
;MLYNDFHVEFEIQPKQNFHYRYESEKHMTHGILNGQIDDSYPKVTLNLPANQQNGDYYVLCTLHRYAENNRKIVLSPHLLQHNTEKNLNYDVIFERMQEDPKCPTKKYWEFKNYVIIRLKKTEYKSSIEKKREFYNAKGLPLSFDNLLGDINLENAQSLADCAQPNVCLGVTIFEKNVNDKTYSLIANTKYSCNIFDGDDLYIHRICNAKGSINGGTEVNLLIKLPSKLCPQISIKKIHPETMETEWERFVNVKQSDIFGNHAITFITPRYDNPQANNEANNGHDIKVKISVVIRNSTYRSNSVDFYYVRENRKRPYSVVDNEPSTDNTRPNIISRDNVVSKQLERLHIDKKVTVQNGIDKINDMVAKGEETVLDNSAIFNALDSIDDLIYLYKLCKKKPEFCKFVANARHNNNENLLHVACKETNPQFIKPLIGLGCSLNAQDSMGRTPLHIAISGDNDQIISTIEKYLQNLSQYPESVKESFIKMLQAYDDNGYTVLHTAALKGKIELFENLLKFCVDNKINVLDYGTLQTGDSIGHLAVKYDLEPIMNILKKYVKNFEDVKNYEGKTVKDYLLDKTHNQTDDK
;
A
#
# COMPACT_ATOMS: atom_id res chain seq x y z
N MET A 1 40.71 20.26 -35.80
CA MET A 1 40.20 18.90 -35.50
C MET A 1 38.79 19.08 -34.95
N LEU A 2 37.79 19.14 -35.83
CA LEU A 2 36.38 19.25 -35.44
C LEU A 2 35.90 17.82 -35.18
N TYR A 3 35.49 17.53 -33.95
CA TYR A 3 35.02 16.21 -33.53
C TYR A 3 33.77 15.82 -34.34
N ASN A 4 33.87 14.73 -35.09
CA ASN A 4 32.80 14.08 -35.87
C ASN A 4 31.95 13.16 -34.96
N ASP A 5 31.67 13.60 -33.73
CA ASP A 5 31.24 12.65 -32.71
C ASP A 5 29.72 12.53 -32.70
N PHE A 6 29.24 11.45 -33.33
CA PHE A 6 27.93 10.90 -33.05
C PHE A 6 27.81 10.66 -31.54
N HIS A 7 26.89 11.35 -30.89
CA HIS A 7 26.69 11.22 -29.45
C HIS A 7 25.40 10.47 -29.16
N VAL A 8 25.52 9.35 -28.46
CA VAL A 8 24.41 8.49 -28.07
C VAL A 8 24.27 8.51 -26.57
N GLU A 9 23.08 8.83 -26.10
CA GLU A 9 22.76 8.86 -24.68
C GLU A 9 21.33 8.42 -24.41
N PHE A 10 21.11 7.96 -23.19
CA PHE A 10 19.77 7.81 -22.64
C PHE A 10 19.33 9.18 -22.11
N GLU A 11 18.56 9.91 -22.92
CA GLU A 11 17.91 11.16 -22.49
C GLU A 11 16.98 10.92 -21.30
N ILE A 12 16.26 9.78 -21.32
CA ILE A 12 15.46 9.32 -20.18
C ILE A 12 15.89 7.89 -19.84
N GLN A 13 16.47 7.72 -18.66
CA GLN A 13 16.85 6.40 -18.14
C GLN A 13 15.60 5.59 -17.75
N PRO A 14 15.65 4.24 -17.78
CA PRO A 14 14.57 3.42 -17.27
C PRO A 14 14.46 3.50 -15.75
N LYS A 15 13.24 3.32 -15.25
CA LYS A 15 12.99 3.12 -13.82
C LYS A 15 13.76 1.89 -13.35
N GLN A 16 14.49 2.00 -12.24
CA GLN A 16 15.36 0.91 -11.78
C GLN A 16 14.61 -0.22 -11.09
N ASN A 17 13.33 -0.03 -10.76
CA ASN A 17 12.49 -1.05 -10.17
C ASN A 17 11.32 -1.35 -11.12
N PHE A 18 11.29 -2.58 -11.58
CA PHE A 18 10.28 -3.04 -12.51
C PHE A 18 10.05 -4.51 -12.24
N HIS A 19 8.82 -4.89 -11.91
CA HIS A 19 8.51 -6.29 -11.65
C HIS A 19 8.45 -7.07 -12.97
N TYR A 20 9.37 -8.01 -13.14
CA TYR A 20 9.48 -8.86 -14.33
C TYR A 20 8.35 -9.87 -14.32
N ARG A 21 7.73 -10.12 -15.46
CA ARG A 21 6.55 -10.98 -15.55
C ARG A 21 6.91 -12.40 -15.92
N TYR A 22 6.28 -13.38 -15.31
CA TYR A 22 6.26 -14.73 -15.90
C TYR A 22 5.29 -14.78 -17.08
N GLU A 23 5.53 -15.71 -18.01
CA GLU A 23 4.63 -15.92 -19.17
C GLU A 23 3.16 -16.12 -18.75
N SER A 24 2.93 -16.80 -17.62
CA SER A 24 1.59 -17.03 -17.06
C SER A 24 0.85 -15.75 -16.61
N GLU A 25 1.59 -14.67 -16.32
CA GLU A 25 1.06 -13.42 -15.78
C GLU A 25 0.70 -12.40 -16.87
N LYS A 26 0.90 -12.78 -18.13
CA LYS A 26 0.78 -11.91 -19.32
C LYS A 26 -0.63 -11.37 -19.60
N HIS A 27 -1.67 -12.01 -19.06
CA HIS A 27 -3.08 -11.64 -19.31
C HIS A 27 -3.63 -10.64 -18.29
N MET A 28 -2.86 -10.29 -17.25
CA MET A 28 -3.27 -9.35 -16.23
C MET A 28 -2.79 -7.94 -16.59
N THR A 29 -3.55 -6.91 -16.23
CA THR A 29 -3.23 -5.48 -16.47
C THR A 29 -2.05 -5.04 -15.62
N HIS A 30 -0.85 -5.49 -15.97
CA HIS A 30 0.37 -5.22 -15.23
C HIS A 30 1.27 -4.26 -15.99
N GLY A 31 1.77 -3.23 -15.29
CA GLY A 31 2.36 -2.02 -15.86
C GLY A 31 3.55 -2.22 -16.80
N ILE A 32 3.81 -1.19 -17.61
CA ILE A 32 4.84 -1.09 -18.65
C ILE A 32 6.15 -0.50 -18.09
N LEU A 33 7.27 -0.74 -18.78
CA LEU A 33 8.58 -0.21 -18.37
C LEU A 33 8.62 1.31 -18.58
N ASN A 34 8.49 2.05 -17.48
CA ASN A 34 8.49 3.51 -17.48
C ASN A 34 9.91 4.09 -17.34
N GLY A 35 10.05 5.36 -17.71
CA GLY A 35 11.25 6.17 -17.49
C GLY A 35 11.36 6.63 -16.04
N GLN A 36 12.49 7.26 -15.70
CA GLN A 36 12.71 7.89 -14.39
C GLN A 36 11.96 9.22 -14.18
N ILE A 37 11.39 9.76 -15.26
CA ILE A 37 10.49 10.93 -15.22
C ILE A 37 9.05 10.40 -15.19
N ASP A 38 8.20 10.98 -14.34
CA ASP A 38 6.79 10.58 -14.23
C ASP A 38 6.08 10.67 -15.60
N ASP A 39 5.22 9.68 -15.88
CA ASP A 39 4.48 9.51 -17.14
C ASP A 39 5.33 9.52 -18.43
N SER A 40 6.61 9.14 -18.32
CA SER A 40 7.53 9.03 -19.46
C SER A 40 7.96 7.60 -19.75
N TYR A 41 8.51 7.39 -20.95
CA TYR A 41 9.19 6.15 -21.34
C TYR A 41 10.70 6.35 -21.34
N PRO A 42 11.49 5.29 -21.12
CA PRO A 42 12.91 5.34 -21.40
C PRO A 42 13.12 5.81 -22.84
N LYS A 43 14.09 6.71 -23.04
CA LYS A 43 14.33 7.38 -24.31
C LYS A 43 15.81 7.45 -24.61
N VAL A 44 16.17 6.98 -25.79
CA VAL A 44 17.53 7.08 -26.32
C VAL A 44 17.56 8.09 -27.44
N THR A 45 18.61 8.90 -27.45
CA THR A 45 18.84 9.92 -28.46
C THR A 45 20.17 9.69 -29.15
N LEU A 46 20.19 10.04 -30.42
CA LEU A 46 21.36 10.11 -31.26
C LEU A 46 21.46 11.55 -31.77
N ASN A 47 22.52 12.24 -31.37
CA ASN A 47 22.86 13.55 -31.90
C ASN A 47 23.84 13.38 -33.06
N LEU A 48 23.42 13.86 -34.22
CA LEU A 48 24.13 13.77 -35.49
C LEU A 48 24.95 15.03 -35.74
N PRO A 49 26.13 14.91 -36.38
CA PRO A 49 26.84 16.07 -36.87
C PRO A 49 26.01 16.79 -37.95
N ALA A 50 26.18 18.11 -38.06
CA ALA A 50 25.38 18.96 -38.96
C ALA A 50 25.41 18.49 -40.43
N ASN A 51 26.43 17.75 -40.85
CA ASN A 51 26.64 17.30 -42.22
C ASN A 51 25.99 15.93 -42.53
N GLN A 52 25.43 15.21 -41.54
CA GLN A 52 24.88 13.85 -41.71
C GLN A 52 23.45 13.73 -41.15
N GLN A 53 22.58 14.66 -41.52
CA GLN A 53 21.19 14.72 -41.03
C GLN A 53 20.24 13.74 -41.75
N ASN A 54 20.61 13.34 -42.97
CA ASN A 54 19.82 12.51 -43.86
C ASN A 54 20.36 11.08 -43.82
N GLY A 55 19.75 10.22 -43.02
CA GLY A 55 20.15 8.83 -42.86
C GLY A 55 19.09 8.03 -42.12
N ASP A 56 18.97 6.75 -42.48
CA ASP A 56 18.06 5.82 -41.82
C ASP A 56 18.79 5.11 -40.69
N TYR A 57 18.62 5.61 -39.48
CA TYR A 57 19.25 5.05 -38.28
C TYR A 57 18.34 4.01 -37.61
N TYR A 58 18.94 2.91 -37.18
CA TYR A 58 18.29 1.80 -36.52
C TYR A 58 18.91 1.56 -35.15
N VAL A 59 18.04 1.22 -34.19
CA VAL A 59 18.41 0.88 -32.84
C VAL A 59 18.30 -0.62 -32.65
N LEU A 60 19.39 -1.23 -32.19
CA LEU A 60 19.38 -2.59 -31.66
C LEU A 60 19.32 -2.52 -30.14
N CYS A 61 18.24 -3.01 -29.54
CA CYS A 61 18.11 -3.08 -28.09
C CYS A 61 18.06 -4.52 -27.59
N THR A 62 18.86 -4.79 -26.56
CA THR A 62 18.99 -6.10 -25.91
C THR A 62 19.07 -5.95 -24.39
N LEU A 63 18.68 -6.97 -23.64
CA LEU A 63 18.85 -7.01 -22.18
C LEU A 63 20.19 -7.61 -21.81
N HIS A 64 20.90 -6.98 -20.89
CA HIS A 64 22.20 -7.42 -20.40
C HIS A 64 22.24 -7.48 -18.88
N ARG A 65 23.20 -8.19 -18.30
CA ARG A 65 23.45 -8.27 -16.86
C ARG A 65 24.81 -7.69 -16.51
N TYR A 66 24.89 -6.92 -15.43
CA TYR A 66 26.14 -6.57 -14.78
C TYR A 66 26.56 -7.64 -13.76
N ALA A 67 27.73 -8.25 -13.94
CA ALA A 67 28.32 -9.12 -12.92
C ALA A 67 29.06 -8.27 -11.87
N GLU A 68 28.57 -8.27 -10.62
CA GLU A 68 29.08 -7.47 -9.49
C GLU A 68 30.59 -7.66 -9.24
N ASN A 69 31.14 -8.83 -9.60
CA ASN A 69 32.51 -9.19 -9.26
C ASN A 69 33.55 -8.89 -10.35
N ASN A 70 33.20 -8.40 -11.55
CA ASN A 70 34.21 -8.32 -12.61
C ASN A 70 33.98 -7.38 -13.81
N ARG A 71 33.23 -6.27 -13.69
CA ARG A 71 33.04 -5.26 -14.78
C ARG A 71 32.57 -5.80 -16.14
N LYS A 72 32.17 -7.07 -16.24
CA LYS A 72 31.78 -7.72 -17.48
C LYS A 72 30.27 -7.71 -17.59
N ILE A 73 29.81 -7.22 -18.74
CA ILE A 73 28.41 -7.16 -19.12
C ILE A 73 28.15 -8.33 -20.06
N VAL A 74 27.10 -9.10 -19.78
CA VAL A 74 26.77 -10.31 -20.53
C VAL A 74 25.30 -10.29 -20.95
N LEU A 75 24.95 -10.95 -22.05
CA LEU A 75 23.58 -10.99 -22.55
C LEU A 75 22.64 -11.70 -21.54
N SER A 76 21.50 -11.09 -21.26
CA SER A 76 20.46 -11.73 -20.44
C SER A 76 19.57 -12.63 -21.29
N PRO A 77 19.18 -13.83 -20.81
CA PRO A 77 18.20 -14.67 -21.50
C PRO A 77 16.77 -14.14 -21.38
N HIS A 78 16.45 -13.23 -20.45
CA HIS A 78 15.13 -12.63 -20.31
C HIS A 78 14.71 -11.87 -21.59
N LEU A 79 13.40 -11.72 -21.80
CA LEU A 79 12.87 -11.14 -23.04
C LEU A 79 12.39 -9.71 -22.80
N LEU A 80 12.59 -8.87 -23.81
CA LEU A 80 12.00 -7.53 -23.87
C LEU A 80 10.93 -7.58 -24.95
N GLN A 81 9.67 -7.38 -24.57
CA GLN A 81 8.53 -7.68 -25.42
C GLN A 81 7.52 -6.54 -25.39
N HIS A 82 6.91 -6.23 -26.53
CA HIS A 82 5.83 -5.25 -26.59
C HIS A 82 4.54 -5.82 -25.98
N ASN A 83 3.82 -5.03 -25.18
CA ASN A 83 2.66 -5.46 -24.38
C ASN A 83 1.47 -6.01 -25.22
N THR A 84 1.41 -5.69 -26.51
CA THR A 84 0.33 -6.17 -27.40
C THR A 84 0.56 -7.58 -27.95
N GLU A 85 1.78 -8.09 -27.89
CA GLU A 85 2.13 -9.39 -28.47
C GLU A 85 1.66 -10.53 -27.57
N LYS A 86 0.89 -11.49 -28.12
CA LYS A 86 0.30 -12.58 -27.31
C LYS A 86 1.27 -13.74 -27.03
N ASN A 87 2.11 -14.11 -28.00
CA ASN A 87 3.07 -15.24 -27.86
C ASN A 87 4.44 -14.74 -27.40
N LEU A 88 5.28 -15.59 -26.79
CA LEU A 88 6.65 -15.21 -26.46
C LEU A 88 7.45 -14.85 -27.72
N ASN A 89 8.01 -13.65 -27.72
CA ASN A 89 8.88 -13.17 -28.78
C ASN A 89 10.33 -13.23 -28.32
N TYR A 90 11.12 -14.08 -28.98
CA TYR A 90 12.54 -14.27 -28.68
C TYR A 90 13.46 -13.37 -29.51
N ASP A 91 12.89 -12.57 -30.40
CA ASP A 91 13.62 -11.68 -31.27
C ASP A 91 14.29 -10.55 -30.47
N VAL A 92 15.43 -10.07 -30.95
CA VAL A 92 16.02 -8.83 -30.44
C VAL A 92 15.35 -7.64 -31.10
N ILE A 93 15.17 -6.55 -30.34
CA ILE A 93 14.52 -5.35 -30.86
C ILE A 93 15.46 -4.71 -31.88
N PHE A 94 14.97 -4.56 -33.10
CA PHE A 94 15.69 -3.87 -34.17
C PHE A 94 14.73 -2.96 -34.94
N GLU A 95 14.67 -1.69 -34.54
CA GLU A 95 13.69 -0.72 -35.02
C GLU A 95 14.34 0.53 -35.59
N ARG A 96 13.61 1.26 -36.44
CA ARG A 96 14.06 2.53 -37.00
C ARG A 96 13.86 3.65 -35.96
N MET A 97 14.88 4.49 -35.80
CA MET A 97 14.80 5.68 -34.95
C MET A 97 13.90 6.75 -35.61
N GLN A 98 13.21 7.51 -34.77
CA GLN A 98 12.33 8.61 -35.16
C GLN A 98 13.11 9.93 -35.25
N GLU A 99 12.65 10.85 -36.09
CA GLU A 99 13.22 12.19 -36.21
C GLU A 99 12.56 13.15 -35.23
N ASP A 100 13.35 14.00 -34.56
CA ASP A 100 12.78 15.08 -33.76
C ASP A 100 12.30 16.22 -34.68
N PRO A 101 10.99 16.54 -34.72
CA PRO A 101 10.46 17.58 -35.59
C PRO A 101 11.07 18.96 -35.32
N LYS A 102 11.59 19.18 -34.10
CA LYS A 102 12.18 20.45 -33.68
C LYS A 102 13.68 20.52 -33.96
N CYS A 103 14.34 19.38 -34.17
CA CYS A 103 15.79 19.29 -34.27
C CYS A 103 16.20 18.18 -35.26
N PRO A 104 16.42 18.49 -36.55
CA PRO A 104 16.76 17.49 -37.58
C PRO A 104 18.04 16.71 -37.31
N THR A 105 18.97 17.30 -36.54
CA THR A 105 20.21 16.68 -36.09
C THR A 105 20.00 15.71 -34.93
N LYS A 106 18.81 15.61 -34.35
CA LYS A 106 18.49 14.70 -33.26
C LYS A 106 17.53 13.61 -33.74
N LYS A 107 17.95 12.36 -33.61
CA LYS A 107 17.08 11.18 -33.76
C LYS A 107 16.83 10.58 -32.39
N TYR A 108 15.68 9.93 -32.20
CA TYR A 108 15.35 9.31 -30.92
C TYR A 108 14.58 8.01 -31.09
N TRP A 109 14.59 7.19 -30.04
CA TRP A 109 13.72 6.03 -29.93
C TRP A 109 13.24 5.88 -28.48
N GLU A 110 11.97 5.52 -28.32
CA GLU A 110 11.28 5.46 -27.03
C GLU A 110 10.77 4.04 -26.78
N PHE A 111 10.98 3.53 -25.58
CA PHE A 111 10.55 2.19 -25.15
C PHE A 111 9.06 2.18 -24.81
N LYS A 112 8.20 2.47 -25.79
CA LYS A 112 6.75 2.56 -25.60
C LYS A 112 6.14 1.17 -25.42
N ASN A 113 5.43 0.97 -24.32
CA ASN A 113 4.66 -0.24 -24.02
C ASN A 113 5.48 -1.54 -23.99
N TYR A 114 6.75 -1.48 -23.60
CA TYR A 114 7.58 -2.67 -23.42
C TYR A 114 7.47 -3.25 -22.01
N VAL A 115 7.58 -4.57 -21.91
CA VAL A 115 7.62 -5.34 -20.65
C VAL A 115 8.81 -6.31 -20.66
N ILE A 116 9.34 -6.61 -19.48
CA ILE A 116 10.40 -7.60 -19.29
C ILE A 116 9.77 -8.93 -18.86
N ILE A 117 9.99 -9.99 -19.65
CA ILE A 117 9.51 -11.34 -19.37
C ILE A 117 10.64 -12.17 -18.74
N ARG A 118 10.37 -12.64 -17.53
CA ARG A 118 11.22 -13.56 -16.76
C ARG A 118 11.00 -14.99 -17.23
N LEU A 119 12.01 -15.54 -17.88
CA LEU A 119 12.02 -16.94 -18.33
C LEU A 119 12.35 -17.92 -17.20
N LYS A 120 11.99 -19.19 -17.41
CA LYS A 120 12.38 -20.30 -16.53
C LYS A 120 13.77 -20.80 -16.89
N LYS A 121 14.46 -21.43 -15.92
CA LYS A 121 15.83 -21.96 -16.11
C LYS A 121 15.98 -22.90 -17.31
N THR A 122 14.95 -23.68 -17.62
CA THR A 122 14.91 -24.61 -18.75
C THR A 122 14.95 -23.91 -20.12
N GLU A 123 14.63 -22.63 -20.17
CA GLU A 123 14.46 -21.87 -21.42
C GLU A 123 15.64 -20.95 -21.74
N TYR A 124 16.60 -20.78 -20.81
CA TYR A 124 17.68 -19.80 -20.95
C TYR A 124 18.55 -20.05 -22.18
N LYS A 125 18.96 -21.31 -22.41
CA LYS A 125 19.79 -21.69 -23.56
C LYS A 125 19.06 -21.42 -24.87
N SER A 126 17.84 -21.94 -24.99
CA SER A 126 17.01 -21.77 -26.19
C SER A 126 16.72 -20.29 -26.48
N SER A 127 16.52 -19.48 -25.44
CA SER A 127 16.32 -18.03 -25.61
C SER A 127 17.53 -17.35 -26.25
N ILE A 128 18.73 -17.63 -25.75
CA ILE A 128 19.96 -17.03 -26.30
C ILE A 128 20.23 -17.52 -27.73
N GLU A 129 19.98 -18.79 -28.02
CA GLU A 129 20.13 -19.36 -29.37
C GLU A 129 19.18 -18.72 -30.38
N LYS A 130 17.90 -18.56 -30.03
CA LYS A 130 16.92 -17.87 -30.89
C LYS A 130 17.27 -16.40 -31.15
N LYS A 131 17.75 -15.69 -30.11
CA LYS A 131 18.26 -14.31 -30.27
C LYS A 131 19.43 -14.26 -31.26
N ARG A 132 20.34 -15.24 -31.21
CA ARG A 132 21.47 -15.37 -32.13
C ARG A 132 21.01 -15.61 -33.56
N GLU A 133 20.05 -16.52 -33.76
CA GLU A 133 19.48 -16.81 -35.08
C GLU A 133 18.87 -15.56 -35.71
N PHE A 134 18.04 -14.84 -34.95
CA PHE A 134 17.44 -13.58 -35.42
C PHE A 134 18.51 -12.53 -35.74
N TYR A 135 19.49 -12.34 -34.84
CA TYR A 135 20.57 -11.37 -35.03
C TYR A 135 21.38 -11.66 -36.30
N ASN A 136 21.76 -12.91 -36.51
CA ASN A 136 22.53 -13.33 -37.68
C ASN A 136 21.72 -13.16 -38.97
N ALA A 137 20.40 -13.41 -38.93
CA ALA A 137 19.52 -13.20 -40.08
C ALA A 137 19.42 -11.74 -40.53
N LYS A 138 19.72 -10.76 -39.65
CA LYS A 138 19.75 -9.33 -40.01
C LYS A 138 21.00 -8.90 -40.77
N GLY A 139 22.07 -9.71 -40.75
CA GLY A 139 23.32 -9.40 -41.45
C GLY A 139 24.01 -8.13 -40.91
N LEU A 140 23.99 -7.93 -39.59
CA LEU A 140 24.63 -6.78 -38.94
C LEU A 140 26.17 -6.90 -38.96
N PRO A 141 26.92 -5.79 -39.00
CA PRO A 141 28.38 -5.80 -39.15
C PRO A 141 29.15 -6.25 -37.90
N LEU A 142 28.47 -6.40 -36.76
CA LEU A 142 29.07 -6.84 -35.50
C LEU A 142 28.82 -8.36 -35.32
N SER A 143 29.77 -9.09 -34.75
CA SER A 143 29.52 -10.47 -34.32
C SER A 143 28.57 -10.48 -33.12
N PHE A 144 27.67 -11.47 -33.07
CA PHE A 144 26.81 -11.71 -31.91
C PHE A 144 27.61 -11.98 -30.63
N ASP A 145 28.84 -12.48 -30.74
CA ASP A 145 29.70 -12.75 -29.58
C ASP A 145 30.03 -11.49 -28.79
N ASN A 146 30.07 -10.32 -29.44
CA ASN A 146 30.24 -9.03 -28.78
C ASN A 146 29.07 -8.70 -27.85
N LEU A 147 27.86 -9.19 -28.16
CA LEU A 147 26.68 -9.03 -27.31
C LEU A 147 26.61 -10.12 -26.24
N LEU A 148 27.00 -11.35 -26.60
CA LEU A 148 26.95 -12.51 -25.69
C LEU A 148 27.84 -12.30 -24.46
N GLY A 149 29.05 -11.77 -24.67
CA GLY A 149 30.09 -11.72 -23.64
C GLY A 149 30.62 -13.12 -23.32
N ASP A 150 31.20 -13.29 -22.12
CA ASP A 150 31.90 -14.53 -21.72
C ASP A 150 30.94 -15.64 -21.21
N ILE A 151 29.74 -15.78 -21.78
CA ILE A 151 28.76 -16.79 -21.36
C ILE A 151 29.16 -18.17 -21.90
N ASN A 152 29.24 -19.17 -21.02
CA ASN A 152 29.34 -20.56 -21.43
C ASN A 152 27.94 -21.21 -21.46
N LEU A 153 27.40 -21.41 -22.67
CA LEU A 153 26.06 -21.96 -22.89
C LEU A 153 25.90 -23.42 -22.45
N GLU A 154 26.99 -24.16 -22.27
CA GLU A 154 26.94 -25.55 -21.76
C GLU A 154 27.03 -25.62 -20.24
N ASN A 155 27.38 -24.50 -19.58
CA ASN A 155 27.49 -24.45 -18.14
C ASN A 155 26.21 -23.87 -17.52
N ALA A 156 25.47 -24.73 -16.79
CA ALA A 156 24.23 -24.35 -16.13
C ALA A 156 24.38 -23.22 -15.10
N GLN A 157 25.54 -23.12 -14.43
CA GLN A 157 25.81 -22.04 -13.49
C GLN A 157 26.04 -20.72 -14.23
N SER A 158 26.81 -20.73 -15.33
CA SER A 158 27.01 -19.54 -16.18
C SER A 158 25.69 -19.01 -16.73
N LEU A 159 24.81 -19.91 -17.17
CA LEU A 159 23.44 -19.56 -17.59
C LEU A 159 22.59 -19.01 -16.44
N ALA A 160 22.62 -19.64 -15.27
CA ALA A 160 21.89 -19.15 -14.10
C ALA A 160 22.40 -17.78 -13.62
N ASP A 161 23.70 -17.52 -13.79
CA ASP A 161 24.30 -16.23 -13.52
C ASP A 161 23.80 -15.19 -14.54
N CYS A 162 23.90 -15.41 -15.85
CA CYS A 162 23.43 -14.39 -16.82
C CYS A 162 21.92 -14.06 -16.71
N ALA A 163 21.14 -14.97 -16.12
CA ALA A 163 19.70 -14.85 -15.90
C ALA A 163 19.28 -14.31 -14.51
N GLN A 164 20.20 -13.71 -13.74
CA GLN A 164 19.79 -13.08 -12.49
C GLN A 164 18.91 -11.85 -12.76
N PRO A 165 17.98 -11.54 -11.85
CA PRO A 165 16.95 -10.53 -12.07
C PRO A 165 17.44 -9.09 -11.82
N ASN A 166 18.60 -8.75 -12.39
CA ASN A 166 19.25 -7.44 -12.32
C ASN A 166 19.83 -7.05 -13.69
N VAL A 167 18.94 -6.69 -14.62
CA VAL A 167 19.30 -6.41 -16.01
C VAL A 167 19.53 -4.92 -16.31
N CYS A 168 20.03 -4.59 -17.49
CA CYS A 168 20.10 -3.25 -18.05
C CYS A 168 19.79 -3.30 -19.55
N LEU A 169 19.44 -2.16 -20.13
CA LEU A 169 19.19 -2.01 -21.57
C LEU A 169 20.52 -1.73 -22.25
N GLY A 170 20.92 -2.59 -23.19
CA GLY A 170 22.06 -2.36 -24.08
C GLY A 170 21.58 -1.90 -25.45
N VAL A 171 21.99 -0.72 -25.87
CA VAL A 171 21.56 -0.08 -27.12
C VAL A 171 22.74 0.17 -28.04
N THR A 172 22.66 -0.37 -29.26
CA THR A 172 23.66 -0.21 -30.32
C THR A 172 23.00 0.45 -31.52
N ILE A 173 23.67 1.41 -32.16
CA ILE A 173 23.08 2.18 -33.26
C ILE A 173 23.78 1.86 -34.57
N PHE A 174 22.97 1.63 -35.60
CA PHE A 174 23.39 1.36 -36.95
C PHE A 174 22.80 2.37 -37.92
N GLU A 175 23.50 2.67 -39.00
CA GLU A 175 22.95 3.38 -40.15
C GLU A 175 22.74 2.38 -41.29
N LYS A 176 21.61 2.49 -41.98
CA LYS A 176 21.31 1.67 -43.15
C LYS A 176 21.89 2.33 -44.39
N ASN A 177 22.75 1.60 -45.09
CA ASN A 177 23.31 2.05 -46.36
C ASN A 177 22.23 2.07 -47.46
N VAL A 178 22.15 3.20 -48.17
CA VAL A 178 21.13 3.46 -49.20
C VAL A 178 21.21 2.47 -50.37
N ASN A 179 22.42 2.04 -50.73
CA ASN A 179 22.67 1.29 -51.96
C ASN A 179 22.46 -0.23 -51.80
N ASP A 180 22.77 -0.79 -50.63
CA ASP A 180 23.02 -2.24 -50.52
C ASP A 180 22.13 -2.93 -49.47
N LYS A 181 21.28 -2.18 -48.77
CA LYS A 181 20.51 -2.63 -47.58
C LYS A 181 21.39 -3.19 -46.44
N THR A 182 22.70 -2.97 -46.49
CA THR A 182 23.65 -3.31 -45.42
C THR A 182 23.61 -2.26 -44.32
N TYR A 183 24.16 -2.59 -43.16
CA TYR A 183 24.19 -1.71 -41.99
C TYR A 183 25.65 -1.37 -41.62
N SER A 184 25.91 -0.11 -41.29
CA SER A 184 27.18 0.37 -40.73
C SER A 184 27.01 0.67 -39.24
N LEU A 185 28.06 0.42 -38.44
CA LEU A 185 28.04 0.71 -37.01
C LEU A 185 28.29 2.20 -36.78
N ILE A 186 27.36 2.88 -36.09
CA ILE A 186 27.48 4.29 -35.73
C ILE A 186 27.97 4.44 -34.28
N ALA A 187 27.39 3.66 -33.37
CA ALA A 187 27.77 3.71 -31.97
C ALA A 187 27.79 2.31 -31.35
N ASN A 188 28.88 2.01 -30.64
CA ASN A 188 29.01 0.83 -29.79
C ASN A 188 27.92 0.80 -28.71
N THR A 189 27.68 -0.39 -28.15
CA THR A 189 26.63 -0.59 -27.16
C THR A 189 26.78 0.36 -25.97
N LYS A 190 25.76 1.19 -25.76
CA LYS A 190 25.57 2.02 -24.58
C LYS A 190 24.58 1.34 -23.65
N TYR A 191 24.88 1.36 -22.36
CA TYR A 191 24.07 0.69 -21.35
C TYR A 191 23.30 1.70 -20.51
N SER A 192 22.05 1.37 -20.20
CA SER A 192 21.26 2.10 -19.21
C SER A 192 21.76 1.83 -17.78
N CYS A 193 21.17 2.51 -16.82
CA CYS A 193 21.21 2.09 -15.42
C CYS A 193 20.58 0.69 -15.24
N ASN A 194 20.89 0.04 -14.11
CA ASN A 194 20.32 -1.26 -13.78
C ASN A 194 18.83 -1.15 -13.48
N ILE A 195 18.08 -2.08 -14.05
CA ILE A 195 16.69 -2.41 -13.77
C ILE A 195 16.71 -3.69 -12.94
N PHE A 196 16.10 -3.65 -11.78
CA PHE A 196 16.03 -4.76 -10.85
C PHE A 196 14.60 -5.27 -10.79
N ASP A 197 14.44 -6.59 -10.74
CA ASP A 197 13.13 -7.20 -10.53
C ASP A 197 12.65 -6.90 -9.10
N GLY A 198 11.50 -6.27 -9.02
CA GLY A 198 10.87 -5.96 -7.75
C GLY A 198 9.72 -4.98 -7.94
N ASP A 199 8.75 -5.08 -7.05
CA ASP A 199 7.67 -4.10 -6.98
C ASP A 199 8.20 -2.76 -6.46
N ASP A 200 7.47 -1.68 -6.76
CA ASP A 200 7.64 -0.42 -6.06
C ASP A 200 7.59 -0.64 -4.54
N LEU A 201 8.48 0.06 -3.83
CA LEU A 201 8.37 0.12 -2.38
C LEU A 201 6.99 0.71 -2.05
N TYR A 202 6.28 0.10 -1.11
CA TYR A 202 4.99 0.62 -0.69
C TYR A 202 4.89 0.61 0.82
N ILE A 203 4.82 1.81 1.40
CA ILE A 203 4.44 1.99 2.80
C ILE A 203 2.95 1.69 2.89
N HIS A 204 2.64 0.52 3.44
CA HIS A 204 1.28 0.07 3.67
C HIS A 204 0.64 0.83 4.83
N ARG A 205 1.41 1.06 5.92
CA ARG A 205 0.97 1.81 7.09
C ARG A 205 2.13 2.52 7.79
N ILE A 206 1.80 3.59 8.51
CA ILE A 206 2.68 4.31 9.43
C ILE A 206 2.03 4.32 10.82
N CYS A 207 2.76 3.90 11.84
CA CYS A 207 2.41 4.08 13.24
C CYS A 207 3.03 5.37 13.76
N ASN A 208 2.37 6.04 14.70
CA ASN A 208 2.82 7.33 15.24
C ASN A 208 3.00 8.38 14.13
N ALA A 209 1.95 8.67 13.37
CA ALA A 209 1.99 9.69 12.30
C ALA A 209 2.16 11.13 12.82
N LYS A 210 2.36 11.32 14.13
CA LYS A 210 2.67 12.60 14.77
C LYS A 210 3.86 12.44 15.71
N GLY A 211 4.70 13.46 15.83
CA GLY A 211 5.83 13.47 16.76
C GLY A 211 6.32 14.85 17.12
N SER A 212 7.20 14.93 18.12
CA SER A 212 7.70 16.21 18.65
C SER A 212 8.56 16.95 17.63
N ILE A 213 8.41 18.27 17.52
CA ILE A 213 9.27 19.13 16.69
C ILE A 213 10.76 19.01 17.02
N ASN A 214 11.08 18.61 18.26
CA ASN A 214 12.45 18.37 18.71
C ASN A 214 13.03 17.04 18.18
N GLY A 215 12.21 16.23 17.50
CA GLY A 215 12.56 14.86 17.10
C GLY A 215 12.45 13.89 18.28
N GLY A 216 13.03 12.69 18.11
CA GLY A 216 13.07 11.67 19.17
C GLY A 216 11.83 10.78 19.25
N THR A 217 10.87 10.95 18.34
CA THR A 217 9.69 10.07 18.27
C THR A 217 10.03 8.81 17.48
N GLU A 218 9.76 7.64 18.04
CA GLU A 218 9.87 6.38 17.34
C GLU A 218 8.66 6.17 16.41
N VAL A 219 8.95 5.90 15.13
CA VAL A 219 7.98 5.72 14.06
C VAL A 219 8.20 4.36 13.43
N ASN A 220 7.12 3.59 13.25
CA ASN A 220 7.14 2.29 12.61
C ASN A 220 6.43 2.37 11.26
N LEU A 221 7.09 1.91 10.20
CA LEU A 221 6.55 1.82 8.85
C LEU A 221 6.35 0.34 8.51
N LEU A 222 5.13 -0.04 8.14
CA LEU A 222 4.87 -1.35 7.53
C LEU A 222 5.16 -1.24 6.03
N ILE A 223 6.20 -1.93 5.58
CA ILE A 223 6.72 -1.87 4.20
C ILE A 223 7.37 -3.19 3.83
N LYS A 224 7.03 -3.73 2.66
CA LYS A 224 7.74 -4.87 2.09
C LYS A 224 9.04 -4.40 1.44
N LEU A 225 10.18 -4.86 1.97
CA LEU A 225 11.51 -4.54 1.48
C LEU A 225 12.15 -5.75 0.79
N PRO A 226 12.89 -5.54 -0.31
CA PRO A 226 13.80 -6.55 -0.82
C PRO A 226 14.93 -6.82 0.19
N SER A 227 15.34 -8.09 0.31
CA SER A 227 16.43 -8.49 1.22
C SER A 227 17.76 -7.83 0.83
N LYS A 228 18.56 -7.45 1.84
CA LYS A 228 19.94 -6.90 1.71
C LYS A 228 20.07 -5.47 1.16
N LEU A 229 18.99 -4.69 1.08
CA LEU A 229 19.08 -3.27 0.73
C LEU A 229 19.30 -2.41 1.98
N CYS A 230 19.93 -1.25 1.81
CA CYS A 230 20.13 -0.24 2.86
C CYS A 230 19.12 0.92 2.67
N PRO A 231 17.93 0.85 3.27
CA PRO A 231 16.95 1.93 3.17
C PRO A 231 17.37 3.17 3.96
N GLN A 232 16.90 4.31 3.49
CA GLN A 232 16.90 5.58 4.19
C GLN A 232 15.47 6.11 4.21
N ILE A 233 15.11 6.82 5.27
CA ILE A 233 13.83 7.52 5.34
C ILE A 233 14.05 8.96 4.89
N SER A 234 13.36 9.37 3.82
CA SER A 234 13.31 10.75 3.33
C SER A 234 12.07 11.43 3.91
N ILE A 235 12.30 12.51 4.66
CA ILE A 235 11.23 13.34 5.26
C ILE A 235 11.32 14.71 4.61
N LYS A 236 10.26 15.12 3.90
CA LYS A 236 10.24 16.35 3.12
C LYS A 236 9.06 17.23 3.48
N LYS A 237 9.27 18.54 3.55
CA LYS A 237 8.22 19.56 3.50
C LYS A 237 8.12 20.06 2.07
N ILE A 238 6.91 20.09 1.54
CA ILE A 238 6.61 20.57 0.18
C ILE A 238 5.69 21.78 0.31
N HIS A 239 6.03 22.86 -0.41
CA HIS A 239 5.19 24.04 -0.48
C HIS A 239 3.88 23.70 -1.22
N PRO A 240 2.69 24.01 -0.67
CA PRO A 240 1.42 23.58 -1.22
C PRO A 240 1.12 24.13 -2.62
N GLU A 241 1.54 25.35 -2.94
CA GLU A 241 1.28 25.99 -4.24
C GLU A 241 2.34 25.73 -5.30
N THR A 242 3.64 25.89 -4.97
CA THR A 242 4.73 25.70 -5.94
C THR A 242 5.14 24.23 -6.12
N MET A 243 4.72 23.34 -5.20
CA MET A 243 5.17 21.94 -5.13
C MET A 243 6.69 21.77 -4.96
N GLU A 244 7.41 22.85 -4.61
CA GLU A 244 8.85 22.81 -4.37
C GLU A 244 9.15 22.26 -2.97
N THR A 245 10.31 21.60 -2.82
CA THR A 245 10.76 21.08 -1.52
C THR A 245 11.37 22.20 -0.69
N GLU A 246 10.69 22.60 0.39
CA GLU A 246 11.14 23.66 1.31
C GLU A 246 12.20 23.14 2.31
N TRP A 247 12.07 21.88 2.71
CA TRP A 247 12.94 21.25 3.69
C TRP A 247 13.01 19.75 3.47
N GLU A 248 14.19 19.16 3.65
CA GLU A 248 14.39 17.71 3.57
C GLU A 248 15.43 17.21 4.58
N ARG A 249 15.14 16.04 5.17
CA ARG A 249 16.09 15.25 5.95
C ARG A 249 16.04 13.78 5.54
N PHE A 250 17.19 13.14 5.71
CA PHE A 250 17.35 11.70 5.53
C PHE A 250 17.74 11.05 6.85
N VAL A 251 17.06 9.97 7.22
CA VAL A 251 17.41 9.12 8.35
C VAL A 251 17.95 7.80 7.81
N ASN A 252 19.16 7.43 8.20
CA ASN A 252 19.72 6.12 7.86
C ASN A 252 19.06 5.04 8.72
N VAL A 253 18.54 3.99 8.09
CA VAL A 253 17.95 2.84 8.78
C VAL A 253 19.04 1.78 8.95
N LYS A 254 19.24 1.28 10.17
CA LYS A 254 20.17 0.17 10.40
C LYS A 254 19.46 -1.16 10.13
N GLN A 255 20.24 -2.21 9.83
CA GLN A 255 19.66 -3.55 9.63
C GLN A 255 18.93 -4.08 10.88
N SER A 256 19.35 -3.67 12.08
CA SER A 256 18.66 -3.97 13.35
C SER A 256 17.25 -3.39 13.44
N ASP A 257 17.00 -2.32 12.70
CA ASP A 257 15.75 -1.56 12.77
C ASP A 257 14.75 -2.05 11.69
N ILE A 258 15.14 -3.08 10.93
CA ILE A 258 14.31 -3.73 9.91
C ILE A 258 13.79 -5.05 10.45
N PHE A 259 12.48 -5.16 10.64
CA PHE A 259 11.86 -6.38 11.14
C PHE A 259 11.41 -7.27 9.98
N GLY A 260 12.13 -8.38 9.77
CA GLY A 260 11.76 -9.44 8.82
C GLY A 260 11.59 -8.99 7.37
N ASN A 261 12.15 -7.84 6.96
CA ASN A 261 11.90 -7.15 5.68
C ASN A 261 10.45 -6.68 5.46
N HIS A 262 9.64 -6.60 6.52
CA HIS A 262 8.22 -6.19 6.43
C HIS A 262 7.92 -4.91 7.22
N ALA A 263 8.85 -4.46 8.07
CA ALA A 263 8.72 -3.18 8.75
C ALA A 263 10.07 -2.48 8.95
N ILE A 264 10.03 -1.16 9.02
CA ILE A 264 11.15 -0.30 9.43
C ILE A 264 10.75 0.49 10.66
N THR A 265 11.59 0.46 11.69
CA THR A 265 11.53 1.38 12.81
C THR A 265 12.59 2.46 12.65
N PHE A 266 12.25 3.72 12.92
CA PHE A 266 13.24 4.79 12.95
C PHE A 266 12.82 5.90 13.92
N ILE A 267 13.79 6.72 14.32
CA ILE A 267 13.56 7.86 15.19
C ILE A 267 13.51 9.13 14.35
N THR A 268 12.50 9.97 14.55
CA THR A 268 12.34 11.21 13.81
C THR A 268 13.46 12.20 14.14
N PRO A 269 14.04 12.88 13.13
CA PRO A 269 14.99 13.95 13.36
C PRO A 269 14.28 15.19 13.90
N ARG A 270 15.06 16.13 14.43
CA ARG A 270 14.55 17.47 14.77
C ARG A 270 14.10 18.19 13.50
N TYR A 271 12.96 18.87 13.55
CA TYR A 271 12.55 19.80 12.50
C TYR A 271 13.28 21.14 12.72
N ASP A 272 14.20 21.46 11.83
CA ASP A 272 15.13 22.59 11.94
C ASP A 272 14.99 23.62 10.80
N ASN A 273 13.81 23.69 10.17
CA ASN A 273 13.53 24.70 9.15
C ASN A 273 13.59 26.12 9.77
N PRO A 274 14.37 27.07 9.21
CA PRO A 274 14.46 28.44 9.72
C PRO A 274 13.12 29.18 9.83
N GLN A 275 12.11 28.84 9.01
CA GLN A 275 10.78 29.45 9.06
C GLN A 275 9.84 28.81 10.11
N ALA A 276 10.26 27.72 10.76
CA ALA A 276 9.45 26.97 11.73
C ALA A 276 8.98 27.81 12.93
N ASN A 277 9.76 28.83 13.33
CA ASN A 277 9.39 29.70 14.46
C ASN A 277 8.18 30.59 14.16
N ASN A 278 7.91 30.93 12.90
CA ASN A 278 6.74 31.72 12.51
C ASN A 278 5.52 30.83 12.24
N GLU A 279 5.73 29.65 11.66
CA GLU A 279 4.67 28.68 11.35
C GLU A 279 4.10 28.00 12.60
N ALA A 280 4.95 27.68 13.58
CA ALA A 280 4.55 27.02 14.83
C ALA A 280 3.90 27.96 15.86
N ASN A 281 3.88 29.27 15.61
CA ASN A 281 3.19 30.25 16.46
C ASN A 281 1.69 30.37 16.13
N ASN A 282 1.25 29.83 14.98
CA ASN A 282 -0.16 29.81 14.57
C ASN A 282 -0.94 28.60 15.10
N GLY A 283 -0.33 27.74 15.93
CA GLY A 283 -1.02 26.61 16.59
C GLY A 283 -1.34 25.41 15.69
N HIS A 284 -0.83 25.37 14.46
CA HIS A 284 -1.06 24.27 13.52
C HIS A 284 0.10 23.27 13.46
N ASP A 285 -0.23 21.98 13.36
CA ASP A 285 0.74 20.89 13.18
C ASP A 285 1.50 21.06 11.85
N ILE A 286 2.82 20.87 11.86
CA ILE A 286 3.66 21.00 10.65
C ILE A 286 3.59 19.68 9.88
N LYS A 287 2.82 19.68 8.78
CA LYS A 287 2.69 18.54 7.87
C LYS A 287 3.92 18.36 6.99
N VAL A 288 4.52 17.17 7.02
CA VAL A 288 5.61 16.69 6.16
C VAL A 288 5.24 15.36 5.49
N LYS A 289 5.98 14.99 4.46
CA LYS A 289 5.86 13.73 3.71
C LYS A 289 7.03 12.81 4.04
N ILE A 290 6.73 11.56 4.38
CA ILE A 290 7.72 10.51 4.64
C ILE A 290 7.69 9.51 3.49
N SER A 291 8.87 9.18 2.97
CA SER A 291 9.05 8.10 1.99
C SER A 291 10.30 7.28 2.33
N VAL A 292 10.27 5.99 2.02
CA VAL A 292 11.45 5.13 2.10
C VAL A 292 12.17 5.20 0.76
N VAL A 293 13.47 5.46 0.79
CA VAL A 293 14.34 5.50 -0.39
C VAL A 293 15.50 4.54 -0.22
N ILE A 294 15.93 3.86 -1.28
CA ILE A 294 17.16 3.07 -1.24
C ILE A 294 18.31 3.90 -1.79
N ARG A 295 19.41 3.96 -1.03
CA ARG A 295 20.58 4.80 -1.35
C ARG A 295 21.13 4.46 -2.73
N ASN A 296 21.47 5.50 -3.52
CA ASN A 296 22.00 5.40 -4.88
C ASN A 296 21.10 4.64 -5.88
N SER A 297 19.78 4.71 -5.68
CA SER A 297 18.82 4.09 -6.60
C SER A 297 17.55 4.93 -6.75
N THR A 298 16.71 4.59 -7.73
CA THR A 298 15.36 5.17 -7.87
C THR A 298 14.29 4.50 -7.02
N TYR A 299 14.63 3.50 -6.19
CA TYR A 299 13.65 2.87 -5.31
C TYR A 299 13.16 3.89 -4.29
N ARG A 300 11.91 4.32 -4.46
CA ARG A 300 11.23 5.22 -3.55
C ARG A 300 9.83 4.67 -3.30
N SER A 301 9.37 4.77 -2.06
CA SER A 301 8.00 4.42 -1.74
C SER A 301 7.01 5.51 -2.10
N ASN A 302 5.71 5.19 -2.06
CA ASN A 302 4.69 6.20 -1.86
C ASN A 302 5.03 7.10 -0.64
N SER A 303 4.60 8.35 -0.70
CA SER A 303 4.80 9.30 0.40
C SER A 303 3.59 9.30 1.35
N VAL A 304 3.84 9.12 2.64
CA VAL A 304 2.81 9.17 3.70
C VAL A 304 2.92 10.46 4.51
N ASP A 305 1.80 10.92 5.05
CA ASP A 305 1.76 12.16 5.84
C ASP A 305 2.28 11.91 7.26
N PHE A 306 3.10 12.83 7.76
CA PHE A 306 3.55 12.89 9.15
C PHE A 306 3.46 14.33 9.67
N TYR A 307 3.20 14.50 10.96
CA TYR A 307 2.96 15.81 11.56
C TYR A 307 3.90 16.09 12.72
N TYR A 308 4.72 17.12 12.61
CA TYR A 308 5.50 17.63 13.74
C TYR A 308 4.63 18.53 14.63
N VAL A 309 4.62 18.24 15.93
CA VAL A 309 3.79 18.91 16.95
C VAL A 309 4.68 19.55 18.01
N ARG A 310 4.28 20.71 18.53
CA ARG A 310 4.96 21.36 19.66
C ARG A 310 4.34 20.86 20.96
N GLU A 311 5.15 20.30 21.86
CA GLU A 311 4.66 19.96 23.20
C GLU A 311 4.26 21.23 23.95
N ASN A 312 2.96 21.44 24.13
CA ASN A 312 2.48 22.39 25.12
C ASN A 312 2.96 21.89 26.48
N ARG A 313 3.89 22.63 27.11
CA ARG A 313 4.31 22.37 28.48
C ARG A 313 3.07 22.22 29.37
N LYS A 314 2.73 20.99 29.75
CA LYS A 314 1.83 20.77 30.90
C LYS A 314 2.50 21.49 32.07
N ARG A 315 1.77 22.39 32.72
CA ARG A 315 2.23 23.03 33.97
C ARG A 315 2.71 21.92 34.92
N PRO A 316 3.88 22.07 35.58
CA PRO A 316 4.33 21.07 36.52
C PRO A 316 3.30 21.03 37.66
N TYR A 317 2.77 19.83 37.94
CA TYR A 317 2.20 19.58 39.25
C TYR A 317 3.32 19.80 40.27
N SER A 318 3.08 20.71 41.21
CA SER A 318 3.96 20.95 42.36
C SER A 318 4.24 19.63 43.07
N VAL A 319 5.52 19.26 43.12
CA VAL A 319 6.04 18.28 44.07
C VAL A 319 5.74 18.83 45.46
N VAL A 320 4.83 18.19 46.17
CA VAL A 320 4.78 18.27 47.62
C VAL A 320 5.62 17.12 48.10
N ASP A 321 6.78 17.45 48.67
CA ASP A 321 7.64 16.53 49.39
C ASP A 321 6.83 15.78 50.45
N ASN A 322 6.94 14.45 50.45
CA ASN A 322 6.91 13.66 51.68
C ASN A 322 7.67 12.35 51.43
N GLU A 323 8.80 12.24 52.11
CA GLU A 323 9.67 11.08 52.19
C GLU A 323 9.01 9.87 52.91
N PRO A 324 9.63 8.67 52.83
CA PRO A 324 8.94 7.39 52.82
C PRO A 324 8.80 6.76 54.21
N SER A 325 7.81 5.87 54.37
CA SER A 325 7.87 4.84 55.40
C SER A 325 7.36 3.49 54.89
N THR A 326 8.11 2.49 55.32
CA THR A 326 8.05 1.06 55.12
C THR A 326 6.72 0.44 55.54
N ASP A 327 6.18 -0.52 54.78
CA ASP A 327 6.02 -1.88 55.33
C ASP A 327 5.71 -2.95 54.27
N ASN A 328 6.17 -4.16 54.59
CA ASN A 328 6.04 -5.38 53.81
C ASN A 328 4.60 -5.94 53.84
N THR A 329 4.11 -6.48 52.72
CA THR A 329 3.46 -7.81 52.64
C THR A 329 3.14 -8.21 51.20
N ARG A 330 3.26 -9.52 50.92
CA ARG A 330 3.09 -10.19 49.61
C ARG A 330 1.64 -10.14 49.08
N PRO A 331 1.43 -10.32 47.76
CA PRO A 331 0.15 -10.12 47.10
C PRO A 331 -0.78 -11.33 47.23
N ASN A 332 -2.08 -11.07 47.44
CA ASN A 332 -3.13 -12.06 47.24
C ASN A 332 -4.10 -11.61 46.13
N ILE A 333 -4.39 -12.57 45.27
CA ILE A 333 -5.28 -12.57 44.12
C ILE A 333 -6.73 -12.41 44.59
N ILE A 334 -7.46 -11.35 44.18
CA ILE A 334 -8.93 -11.35 44.05
C ILE A 334 -9.37 -10.44 42.87
N SER A 335 -9.97 -11.09 41.88
CA SER A 335 -11.11 -10.71 41.02
C SER A 335 -11.46 -9.21 40.86
N ARG A 336 -11.37 -8.75 39.60
CA ARG A 336 -12.07 -7.58 39.08
C ARG A 336 -13.51 -7.97 38.76
N ASP A 337 -14.45 -7.56 39.59
CA ASP A 337 -15.83 -7.24 39.22
C ASP A 337 -16.43 -6.33 40.30
N ASN A 338 -17.22 -5.34 39.89
CA ASN A 338 -17.95 -4.35 40.72
C ASN A 338 -17.26 -2.99 41.02
N VAL A 339 -16.94 -2.19 39.99
CA VAL A 339 -16.97 -0.70 40.12
C VAL A 339 -17.42 -0.05 38.79
N VAL A 340 -18.64 -0.33 38.33
CA VAL A 340 -19.26 0.46 37.22
C VAL A 340 -20.59 1.11 37.64
N SER A 341 -21.18 0.72 38.77
CA SER A 341 -22.57 1.12 39.08
C SER A 341 -22.74 2.41 39.90
N LYS A 342 -21.70 3.21 40.14
CA LYS A 342 -21.81 4.44 40.97
C LYS A 342 -21.32 5.74 40.32
N GLN A 343 -20.93 5.70 39.05
CA GLN A 343 -20.44 6.89 38.33
C GLN A 343 -21.47 7.49 37.35
N LEU A 344 -22.62 6.84 37.16
CA LEU A 344 -23.68 7.25 36.22
C LEU A 344 -24.67 8.29 36.78
N GLU A 345 -24.67 8.59 38.08
CA GLU A 345 -25.66 9.53 38.67
C GLU A 345 -25.15 10.97 38.88
N ARG A 346 -23.88 11.29 38.57
CA ARG A 346 -23.32 12.65 38.74
C ARG A 346 -23.24 13.50 37.46
N LEU A 347 -23.77 13.02 36.33
CA LEU A 347 -23.70 13.70 35.02
C LEU A 347 -24.95 14.52 34.65
N HIS A 348 -25.87 14.75 35.59
CA HIS A 348 -27.12 15.48 35.35
C HIS A 348 -27.03 17.02 35.51
N ILE A 349 -25.82 17.60 35.51
CA ILE A 349 -25.65 19.07 35.52
C ILE A 349 -25.32 19.54 34.09
N ASP A 350 -26.29 20.27 33.52
CA ASP A 350 -26.28 21.13 32.33
C ASP A 350 -26.02 20.52 30.93
N LYS A 351 -26.85 19.56 30.52
CA LYS A 351 -26.99 19.21 29.08
C LYS A 351 -27.66 20.30 28.23
N LYS A 352 -28.50 21.19 28.78
CA LYS A 352 -29.24 22.19 27.97
C LYS A 352 -28.41 23.37 27.44
N VAL A 353 -27.32 23.74 28.11
CA VAL A 353 -26.49 24.91 27.75
C VAL A 353 -25.41 24.57 26.72
N THR A 354 -24.97 23.31 26.67
CA THR A 354 -23.99 22.83 25.67
C THR A 354 -24.64 22.50 24.32
N VAL A 355 -25.92 22.09 24.31
CA VAL A 355 -26.72 21.65 23.15
C VAL A 355 -26.93 22.75 22.09
N GLN A 356 -27.02 24.01 22.49
CA GLN A 356 -27.24 25.13 21.57
C GLN A 356 -25.97 25.50 20.77
N ASN A 357 -24.77 25.14 21.25
CA ASN A 357 -23.50 25.62 20.68
C ASN A 357 -23.00 24.88 19.43
N GLY A 358 -23.44 23.64 19.18
CA GLY A 358 -22.96 22.82 18.05
C GLY A 358 -23.59 23.20 16.71
N ILE A 359 -24.93 23.21 16.67
CA ILE A 359 -25.70 23.57 15.47
C ILE A 359 -25.56 25.04 15.12
N ASP A 360 -25.54 25.94 16.10
CA ASP A 360 -25.42 27.38 15.83
C ASP A 360 -24.05 27.71 15.22
N LYS A 361 -22.98 27.00 15.63
CA LYS A 361 -21.68 27.08 14.96
C LYS A 361 -21.72 26.54 13.53
N ILE A 362 -22.39 25.41 13.30
CA ILE A 362 -22.54 24.85 11.94
C ILE A 362 -23.33 25.84 11.06
N ASN A 363 -24.38 26.45 11.59
CA ASN A 363 -25.21 27.43 10.87
C ASN A 363 -24.47 28.74 10.56
N ASP A 364 -23.75 29.31 11.53
CA ASP A 364 -22.98 30.53 11.35
C ASP A 364 -21.84 30.34 10.32
N MET A 365 -21.17 29.19 10.35
CA MET A 365 -20.09 28.88 9.40
C MET A 365 -20.60 28.51 8.00
N VAL A 366 -21.72 27.80 7.90
CA VAL A 366 -22.40 27.52 6.62
C VAL A 366 -22.91 28.79 5.96
N ALA A 367 -23.31 29.80 6.75
CA ALA A 367 -23.71 31.12 6.28
C ALA A 367 -22.50 31.96 5.81
N LYS A 368 -21.32 31.76 6.40
CA LYS A 368 -20.04 32.42 6.03
C LYS A 368 -19.28 31.74 4.89
N GLY A 369 -19.66 30.52 4.50
CA GLY A 369 -18.99 29.76 3.43
C GLY A 369 -17.65 29.14 3.83
N GLU A 370 -17.35 29.06 5.13
CA GLU A 370 -16.08 28.58 5.69
C GLU A 370 -16.11 27.07 5.97
N GLU A 371 -16.47 26.27 4.95
CA GLU A 371 -16.68 24.82 5.09
C GLU A 371 -15.37 24.05 5.38
N THR A 372 -14.20 24.64 5.13
CA THR A 372 -12.86 24.07 5.34
C THR A 372 -12.31 24.21 6.76
N VAL A 373 -12.99 24.96 7.64
CA VAL A 373 -12.52 25.30 9.01
C VAL A 373 -13.32 24.57 10.09
N LEU A 374 -14.28 23.73 9.72
CA LEU A 374 -15.13 23.05 10.69
C LEU A 374 -14.31 22.08 11.56
N ASP A 375 -14.30 22.28 12.87
CA ASP A 375 -13.70 21.32 13.79
C ASP A 375 -14.59 20.05 13.84
N ASN A 376 -13.96 18.89 13.72
CA ASN A 376 -14.64 17.59 13.86
C ASN A 376 -15.45 17.55 15.15
N SER A 377 -14.96 18.15 16.24
CA SER A 377 -15.67 18.21 17.53
C SER A 377 -17.09 18.79 17.41
N ALA A 378 -17.32 19.78 16.55
CA ALA A 378 -18.63 20.40 16.35
C ALA A 378 -19.62 19.44 15.65
N ILE A 379 -19.14 18.60 14.73
CA ILE A 379 -19.96 17.57 14.07
C ILE A 379 -20.37 16.49 15.06
N PHE A 380 -19.42 16.02 15.88
CA PHE A 380 -19.70 14.97 16.87
C PHE A 380 -20.58 15.47 18.01
N ASN A 381 -20.44 16.73 18.44
CA ASN A 381 -21.34 17.34 19.42
C ASN A 381 -22.77 17.53 18.88
N ALA A 382 -22.95 17.61 17.57
CA ALA A 382 -24.27 17.66 16.92
C ALA A 382 -24.93 16.26 16.79
N LEU A 383 -24.33 15.20 17.32
CA LEU A 383 -24.95 13.86 17.40
C LEU A 383 -25.68 13.60 18.73
N ASP A 384 -25.80 14.60 19.61
CA ASP A 384 -26.44 14.43 20.92
C ASP A 384 -27.98 14.27 20.83
N SER A 385 -28.62 14.72 19.74
CA SER A 385 -30.07 14.61 19.51
C SER A 385 -30.42 14.09 18.11
N ILE A 386 -31.58 13.42 17.99
CA ILE A 386 -32.11 12.95 16.70
C ILE A 386 -32.51 14.09 15.77
N ASP A 387 -32.97 15.21 16.33
CA ASP A 387 -33.35 16.39 15.57
C ASP A 387 -32.13 17.03 14.89
N ASP A 388 -30.98 16.96 15.55
CA ASP A 388 -29.70 17.51 15.08
C ASP A 388 -29.13 16.68 13.93
N LEU A 389 -29.22 15.35 14.03
CA LEU A 389 -28.87 14.46 12.93
C LEU A 389 -29.82 14.65 11.73
N ILE A 390 -31.12 14.84 11.96
CA ILE A 390 -32.09 15.14 10.89
C ILE A 390 -31.74 16.48 10.23
N TYR A 391 -31.31 17.47 11.01
CA TYR A 391 -30.86 18.76 10.52
C TYR A 391 -29.60 18.61 9.65
N LEU A 392 -28.57 17.92 10.14
CA LEU A 392 -27.36 17.61 9.39
C LEU A 392 -27.67 16.86 8.09
N TYR A 393 -28.59 15.89 8.15
CA TYR A 393 -29.03 15.14 6.98
C TYR A 393 -29.72 16.02 5.93
N LYS A 394 -30.61 16.91 6.36
CA LYS A 394 -31.27 17.90 5.49
C LYS A 394 -30.27 18.88 4.89
N LEU A 395 -29.27 19.31 5.66
CA LEU A 395 -28.22 20.23 5.22
C LEU A 395 -27.30 19.58 4.18
N CYS A 396 -26.84 18.36 4.42
CA CYS A 396 -26.02 17.58 3.49
C CYS A 396 -26.75 17.30 2.15
N LYS A 397 -28.09 17.17 2.18
CA LYS A 397 -28.90 17.09 0.94
C LYS A 397 -28.92 18.40 0.15
N LYS A 398 -28.89 19.55 0.82
CA LYS A 398 -28.85 20.87 0.17
C LYS A 398 -27.45 21.22 -0.33
N LYS A 399 -26.40 20.73 0.33
CA LYS A 399 -24.99 21.02 0.03
C LYS A 399 -24.16 19.73 -0.09
N PRO A 400 -23.85 19.25 -1.31
CA PRO A 400 -23.09 18.00 -1.52
C PRO A 400 -21.64 18.02 -1.02
N GLU A 401 -20.98 19.18 -1.03
CA GLU A 401 -19.58 19.32 -0.56
C GLU A 401 -19.48 19.11 0.95
N PHE A 402 -20.40 19.72 1.70
CA PHE A 402 -20.56 19.51 3.14
C PHE A 402 -20.83 18.02 3.49
N CYS A 403 -21.60 17.31 2.66
CA CYS A 403 -21.87 15.88 2.85
C CYS A 403 -20.58 15.04 2.87
N LYS A 404 -19.64 15.30 1.94
CA LYS A 404 -18.34 14.60 1.90
C LYS A 404 -17.47 14.91 3.11
N PHE A 405 -17.55 16.14 3.62
CA PHE A 405 -16.82 16.55 4.82
C PHE A 405 -17.33 15.80 6.06
N VAL A 406 -18.67 15.80 6.27
CA VAL A 406 -19.32 15.10 7.39
C VAL A 406 -19.06 13.59 7.35
N ALA A 407 -19.18 12.96 6.18
CA ALA A 407 -18.93 11.53 6.02
C ALA A 407 -17.49 11.10 6.37
N ASN A 408 -16.53 12.00 6.17
CA ASN A 408 -15.11 11.76 6.44
C ASN A 408 -14.63 12.30 7.80
N ALA A 409 -15.50 12.92 8.59
CA ALA A 409 -15.17 13.40 9.92
C ALA A 409 -14.67 12.25 10.81
N ARG A 410 -13.68 12.57 11.66
CA ARG A 410 -13.06 11.63 12.61
C ARG A 410 -12.98 12.26 14.00
N HIS A 411 -13.44 11.54 15.00
CA HIS A 411 -13.39 11.92 16.40
C HIS A 411 -12.05 11.49 17.03
N ASN A 412 -11.91 11.73 18.32
CA ASN A 412 -10.84 11.16 19.13
C ASN A 412 -10.83 9.63 18.93
N ASN A 413 -9.63 9.02 18.88
CA ASN A 413 -9.43 7.61 18.53
C ASN A 413 -9.79 7.24 17.07
N ASN A 414 -9.81 8.20 16.13
CA ASN A 414 -10.08 7.94 14.71
C ASN A 414 -11.47 7.32 14.44
N GLU A 415 -12.41 7.49 15.37
CA GLU A 415 -13.79 7.02 15.26
C GLU A 415 -14.55 7.88 14.24
N ASN A 416 -15.29 7.28 13.31
CA ASN A 416 -16.26 8.03 12.48
C ASN A 416 -17.63 8.13 13.19
N LEU A 417 -18.58 8.86 12.59
CA LEU A 417 -19.92 9.05 13.16
C LEU A 417 -20.67 7.72 13.42
N LEU A 418 -20.43 6.70 12.59
CA LEU A 418 -21.02 5.36 12.80
C LEU A 418 -20.42 4.64 14.02
N HIS A 419 -19.13 4.81 14.33
CA HIS A 419 -18.53 4.26 15.55
C HIS A 419 -19.21 4.83 16.79
N VAL A 420 -19.38 6.16 16.82
CA VAL A 420 -20.04 6.87 17.93
C VAL A 420 -21.49 6.42 18.05
N ALA A 421 -22.24 6.33 16.94
CA ALA A 421 -23.60 5.80 16.97
C ALA A 421 -23.69 4.35 17.48
N CYS A 422 -22.70 3.51 17.13
CA CYS A 422 -22.62 2.12 17.60
C CYS A 422 -22.26 2.01 19.10
N LYS A 423 -21.47 2.95 19.61
CA LYS A 423 -21.03 3.03 21.00
C LYS A 423 -22.10 3.59 21.93
N GLU A 424 -22.77 4.65 21.50
CA GLU A 424 -23.85 5.33 22.25
C GLU A 424 -25.21 4.63 22.14
N THR A 425 -25.27 3.50 21.41
CA THR A 425 -26.46 2.63 21.33
C THR A 425 -27.68 3.29 20.66
N ASN A 426 -27.45 4.14 19.65
CA ASN A 426 -28.51 4.90 18.97
C ASN A 426 -28.83 4.32 17.57
N PRO A 427 -29.70 3.28 17.45
CA PRO A 427 -29.99 2.62 16.17
C PRO A 427 -30.64 3.54 15.13
N GLN A 428 -31.36 4.57 15.58
CA GLN A 428 -32.01 5.55 14.70
C GLN A 428 -31.00 6.35 13.87
N PHE A 429 -29.74 6.42 14.30
CA PHE A 429 -28.68 7.18 13.62
C PHE A 429 -27.98 6.38 12.52
N ILE A 430 -28.15 5.05 12.49
CA ILE A 430 -27.47 4.20 11.52
C ILE A 430 -27.96 4.47 10.09
N LYS A 431 -29.28 4.58 9.87
CA LYS A 431 -29.85 4.84 8.54
C LYS A 431 -29.34 6.15 7.93
N PRO A 432 -29.48 7.30 8.62
CA PRO A 432 -29.16 8.57 8.03
C PRO A 432 -27.65 8.67 7.78
N LEU A 433 -26.82 8.17 8.69
CA LEU A 433 -25.36 8.22 8.55
C LEU A 433 -24.83 7.39 7.38
N ILE A 434 -25.35 6.18 7.16
CA ILE A 434 -25.03 5.39 5.95
C ILE A 434 -25.52 6.13 4.70
N GLY A 435 -26.72 6.72 4.74
CA GLY A 435 -27.25 7.54 3.66
C GLY A 435 -26.43 8.80 3.34
N LEU A 436 -25.67 9.31 4.32
CA LEU A 436 -24.69 10.39 4.13
C LEU A 436 -23.36 9.92 3.55
N GLY A 437 -23.19 8.61 3.35
CA GLY A 437 -21.93 8.04 2.84
C GLY A 437 -20.87 7.81 3.92
N CYS A 438 -21.25 7.77 5.20
CA CYS A 438 -20.31 7.36 6.25
C CYS A 438 -19.84 5.92 5.98
N SER A 439 -18.51 5.74 5.90
CA SER A 439 -17.89 4.46 5.60
C SER A 439 -18.14 3.44 6.71
N LEU A 440 -18.62 2.24 6.35
CA LEU A 440 -18.82 1.10 7.24
C LEU A 440 -17.52 0.36 7.54
N ASN A 441 -16.49 0.54 6.70
CA ASN A 441 -15.17 -0.08 6.85
C ASN A 441 -14.11 0.84 7.45
N ALA A 442 -14.49 2.04 7.90
CA ALA A 442 -13.57 2.89 8.66
C ALA A 442 -13.13 2.14 9.92
N GLN A 443 -11.84 2.24 10.26
CA GLN A 443 -11.28 1.60 11.45
C GLN A 443 -10.92 2.69 12.48
N ASP A 444 -11.31 2.48 13.73
CA ASP A 444 -10.86 3.29 14.86
C ASP A 444 -9.37 3.02 15.17
N SER A 445 -8.85 3.66 16.23
CA SER A 445 -7.45 3.50 16.65
C SER A 445 -7.10 2.10 17.14
N MET A 446 -8.10 1.24 17.35
CA MET A 446 -7.93 -0.17 17.71
C MET A 446 -8.20 -1.11 16.52
N GLY A 447 -8.24 -0.57 15.30
CA GLY A 447 -8.55 -1.35 14.10
C GLY A 447 -10.01 -1.77 13.98
N ARG A 448 -10.88 -1.41 14.93
CA ARG A 448 -12.27 -1.88 14.98
C ARG A 448 -13.10 -1.10 13.97
N THR A 449 -13.97 -1.79 13.24
CA THR A 449 -15.02 -1.15 12.45
C THR A 449 -16.23 -0.81 13.33
N PRO A 450 -17.20 0.02 12.87
CA PRO A 450 -18.41 0.30 13.65
C PRO A 450 -19.14 -0.98 14.08
N LEU A 451 -19.16 -2.02 13.23
CA LEU A 451 -19.80 -3.29 13.56
C LEU A 451 -19.02 -4.09 14.61
N HIS A 452 -17.69 -4.00 14.67
CA HIS A 452 -16.91 -4.58 15.78
C HIS A 452 -17.31 -3.96 17.12
N ILE A 453 -17.52 -2.63 17.17
CA ILE A 453 -18.00 -1.94 18.36
C ILE A 453 -19.41 -2.41 18.73
N ALA A 454 -20.33 -2.47 17.77
CA ALA A 454 -21.70 -2.89 18.02
C ALA A 454 -21.79 -4.33 18.56
N ILE A 455 -20.99 -5.26 18.01
CA ILE A 455 -20.91 -6.64 18.50
C ILE A 455 -20.30 -6.69 19.90
N SER A 456 -19.22 -5.95 20.15
CA SER A 456 -18.52 -5.96 21.44
C SER A 456 -19.33 -5.32 22.56
N GLY A 457 -20.21 -4.37 22.22
CA GLY A 457 -21.12 -3.72 23.16
C GLY A 457 -22.45 -4.45 23.39
N ASP A 458 -22.66 -5.62 22.78
CA ASP A 458 -23.92 -6.39 22.85
C ASP A 458 -25.18 -5.58 22.47
N ASN A 459 -25.02 -4.65 21.52
CA ASN A 459 -26.08 -3.73 21.11
C ASN A 459 -27.00 -4.36 20.04
N ASP A 460 -27.85 -5.30 20.45
CA ASP A 460 -28.71 -6.09 19.56
C ASP A 460 -29.67 -5.23 18.70
N GLN A 461 -30.07 -4.05 19.17
CA GLN A 461 -30.88 -3.12 18.37
C GLN A 461 -30.10 -2.52 17.20
N ILE A 462 -28.80 -2.27 17.36
CA ILE A 462 -27.94 -1.79 16.29
C ILE A 462 -27.61 -2.92 15.33
N ILE A 463 -27.32 -4.11 15.87
CA ILE A 463 -27.08 -5.32 15.08
C ILE A 463 -28.29 -5.62 14.18
N SER A 464 -29.50 -5.70 14.75
CA SER A 464 -30.73 -5.93 13.97
C SER A 464 -31.02 -4.84 12.93
N THR A 465 -30.62 -3.60 13.22
CA THR A 465 -30.71 -2.50 12.27
C THR A 465 -29.75 -2.70 11.09
N ILE A 466 -28.50 -3.08 11.36
CA ILE A 466 -27.49 -3.42 10.34
C ILE A 466 -27.89 -4.66 9.52
N GLU A 467 -28.51 -5.66 10.14
CA GLU A 467 -29.06 -6.84 9.46
C GLU A 467 -30.20 -6.48 8.50
N LYS A 468 -31.10 -5.59 8.90
CA LYS A 468 -32.14 -5.08 8.00
C LYS A 468 -31.56 -4.32 6.80
N TYR A 469 -30.41 -3.67 6.95
CA TYR A 469 -29.69 -3.07 5.82
C TYR A 469 -29.13 -4.13 4.89
N LEU A 470 -28.50 -5.17 5.43
CA LEU A 470 -27.96 -6.29 4.65
C LEU A 470 -29.01 -6.91 3.72
N GLN A 471 -30.24 -7.07 4.23
CA GLN A 471 -31.34 -7.65 3.46
C GLN A 471 -31.89 -6.71 2.37
N ASN A 472 -31.66 -5.40 2.46
CA ASN A 472 -32.18 -4.37 1.55
C ASN A 472 -31.09 -3.65 0.75
N LEU A 473 -29.93 -4.28 0.53
CA LEU A 473 -28.77 -3.68 -0.12
C LEU A 473 -29.01 -3.19 -1.56
N SER A 474 -30.00 -3.73 -2.27
CA SER A 474 -30.37 -3.30 -3.62
C SER A 474 -30.87 -1.85 -3.70
N GLN A 475 -31.25 -1.25 -2.58
CA GLN A 475 -31.72 0.15 -2.51
C GLN A 475 -30.59 1.16 -2.31
N TYR A 476 -29.35 0.70 -2.12
CA TYR A 476 -28.20 1.56 -1.77
C TYR A 476 -27.19 1.67 -2.94
N PRO A 477 -26.43 2.78 -3.01
CA PRO A 477 -25.39 2.95 -4.02
C PRO A 477 -24.32 1.86 -3.95
N GLU A 478 -23.70 1.53 -5.09
CA GLU A 478 -22.63 0.51 -5.17
C GLU A 478 -21.46 0.82 -4.21
N SER A 479 -21.18 2.10 -3.94
CA SER A 479 -20.16 2.52 -2.97
C SER A 479 -20.42 2.04 -1.54
N VAL A 480 -21.70 1.93 -1.13
CA VAL A 480 -22.08 1.40 0.19
C VAL A 480 -21.85 -0.11 0.22
N LYS A 481 -22.18 -0.81 -0.86
CA LYS A 481 -21.91 -2.25 -0.99
C LYS A 481 -20.41 -2.54 -0.96
N GLU A 482 -19.60 -1.75 -1.67
CA GLU A 482 -18.13 -1.86 -1.63
C GLU A 482 -17.59 -1.61 -0.21
N SER A 483 -18.09 -0.58 0.48
CA SER A 483 -17.72 -0.32 1.88
C SER A 483 -18.10 -1.48 2.80
N PHE A 484 -19.23 -2.14 2.56
CA PHE A 484 -19.65 -3.32 3.31
C PHE A 484 -18.70 -4.51 3.08
N ILE A 485 -18.34 -4.79 1.83
CA ILE A 485 -17.39 -5.86 1.48
C ILE A 485 -16.05 -5.61 2.17
N LYS A 486 -15.52 -4.39 2.09
CA LYS A 486 -14.27 -4.02 2.76
C LYS A 486 -14.35 -4.13 4.29
N MET A 487 -15.52 -3.90 4.87
CA MET A 487 -15.74 -4.01 6.32
C MET A 487 -15.60 -5.47 6.80
N LEU A 488 -16.05 -6.44 6.01
CA LEU A 488 -15.90 -7.87 6.32
C LEU A 488 -14.43 -8.34 6.29
N GLN A 489 -13.57 -7.62 5.56
CA GLN A 489 -12.15 -7.92 5.37
C GLN A 489 -11.24 -7.19 6.37
N ALA A 490 -11.80 -6.26 7.16
CA ALA A 490 -11.05 -5.47 8.12
C ALA A 490 -10.80 -6.26 9.41
N TYR A 491 -9.56 -6.22 9.92
CA TYR A 491 -9.15 -6.82 11.18
C TYR A 491 -9.06 -5.78 12.29
N ASP A 492 -9.55 -6.11 13.48
CA ASP A 492 -9.24 -5.37 14.70
C ASP A 492 -7.78 -5.59 15.15
N ASP A 493 -7.34 -4.89 16.19
CA ASP A 493 -5.99 -5.03 16.76
C ASP A 493 -5.70 -6.42 17.34
N ASN A 494 -6.74 -7.21 17.65
CA ASN A 494 -6.57 -8.61 18.06
C ASN A 494 -6.38 -9.55 16.86
N GLY A 495 -6.49 -9.05 15.63
CA GLY A 495 -6.39 -9.84 14.42
C GLY A 495 -7.66 -10.59 14.08
N TYR A 496 -8.83 -10.13 14.55
CA TYR A 496 -10.14 -10.70 14.25
C TYR A 496 -10.88 -9.84 13.23
N THR A 497 -11.48 -10.50 12.24
CA THR A 497 -12.52 -9.87 11.42
C THR A 497 -13.84 -9.82 12.17
N VAL A 498 -14.81 -9.11 11.59
CA VAL A 498 -16.15 -8.99 12.19
C VAL A 498 -16.87 -10.34 12.31
N LEU A 499 -16.60 -11.28 11.39
CA LEU A 499 -17.13 -12.64 11.45
C LEU A 499 -16.51 -13.45 12.59
N HIS A 500 -15.19 -13.32 12.82
CA HIS A 500 -14.54 -13.93 13.98
C HIS A 500 -15.11 -13.38 15.29
N THR A 501 -15.26 -12.04 15.36
CA THR A 501 -15.81 -11.37 16.55
C THR A 501 -17.26 -11.82 16.81
N ALA A 502 -18.10 -11.90 15.77
CA ALA A 502 -19.47 -12.39 15.89
C ALA A 502 -19.52 -13.85 16.37
N ALA A 503 -18.63 -14.72 15.86
CA ALA A 503 -18.54 -16.11 16.29
C ALA A 503 -18.11 -16.21 17.76
N LEU A 504 -17.02 -15.53 18.15
CA LEU A 504 -16.48 -15.55 19.52
C LEU A 504 -17.45 -14.95 20.54
N LYS A 505 -18.26 -13.97 20.14
CA LYS A 505 -19.30 -13.35 20.99
C LYS A 505 -20.64 -14.10 20.94
N GLY A 506 -20.73 -15.21 20.21
CA GLY A 506 -21.94 -16.02 20.14
C GLY A 506 -23.13 -15.36 19.44
N LYS A 507 -22.90 -14.36 18.57
CA LYS A 507 -23.96 -13.69 17.81
C LYS A 507 -24.34 -14.53 16.59
N ILE A 508 -25.03 -15.65 16.83
CA ILE A 508 -25.30 -16.70 15.84
C ILE A 508 -26.12 -16.19 14.64
N GLU A 509 -27.20 -15.46 14.89
CA GLU A 509 -28.08 -14.93 13.83
C GLU A 509 -27.33 -13.95 12.91
N LEU A 510 -26.59 -13.01 13.52
CA LEU A 510 -25.73 -12.08 12.80
C LEU A 510 -24.67 -12.83 11.98
N PHE A 511 -24.02 -13.83 12.57
CA PHE A 511 -23.02 -14.63 11.89
C PHE A 511 -23.60 -15.34 10.66
N GLU A 512 -24.76 -15.98 10.77
CA GLU A 512 -25.42 -16.65 9.63
C GLU A 512 -25.77 -15.63 8.54
N ASN A 513 -26.32 -14.47 8.92
CA ASN A 513 -26.68 -13.41 7.98
C ASN A 513 -25.47 -12.83 7.24
N LEU A 514 -24.37 -12.56 7.94
CA LEU A 514 -23.12 -12.08 7.33
C LEU A 514 -22.49 -13.14 6.43
N LEU A 515 -22.49 -14.40 6.85
CA LEU A 515 -21.94 -15.49 6.05
C LEU A 515 -22.75 -15.72 4.76
N LYS A 516 -24.08 -15.70 4.85
CA LYS A 516 -24.96 -15.77 3.68
C LYS A 516 -24.65 -14.64 2.69
N PHE A 517 -24.48 -13.41 3.21
CA PHE A 517 -24.08 -12.28 2.39
C PHE A 517 -22.72 -12.50 1.70
N CYS A 518 -21.72 -13.04 2.40
CA CYS A 518 -20.43 -13.39 1.82
C CYS A 518 -20.57 -14.40 0.67
N VAL A 519 -21.37 -15.46 0.87
CA VAL A 519 -21.62 -16.49 -0.15
C VAL A 519 -22.31 -15.89 -1.37
N ASP A 520 -23.36 -15.09 -1.16
CA ASP A 520 -24.11 -14.44 -2.24
C ASP A 520 -23.23 -13.50 -3.09
N ASN A 521 -22.21 -12.89 -2.47
CA ASN A 521 -21.25 -11.99 -3.14
C ASN A 521 -19.92 -12.66 -3.51
N LYS A 522 -19.82 -13.99 -3.44
CA LYS A 522 -18.63 -14.78 -3.80
C LYS A 522 -17.36 -14.37 -3.02
N ILE A 523 -17.52 -13.93 -1.77
CA ILE A 523 -16.41 -13.64 -0.86
C ILE A 523 -15.98 -14.95 -0.20
N ASN A 524 -14.73 -15.34 -0.42
CA ASN A 524 -14.18 -16.52 0.23
C ASN A 524 -13.76 -16.19 1.67
N VAL A 525 -14.62 -16.52 2.63
CA VAL A 525 -14.36 -16.29 4.07
C VAL A 525 -13.14 -17.05 4.60
N LEU A 526 -12.68 -18.09 3.88
CA LEU A 526 -11.54 -18.91 4.29
C LEU A 526 -10.19 -18.25 4.03
N ASP A 527 -10.13 -17.21 3.17
CA ASP A 527 -8.91 -16.45 2.91
C ASP A 527 -8.53 -15.52 4.09
N TYR A 528 -9.47 -15.32 5.02
CA TYR A 528 -9.33 -14.39 6.13
C TYR A 528 -9.18 -15.16 7.44
N GLY A 529 -8.01 -15.76 7.67
CA GLY A 529 -7.66 -16.33 8.98
C GLY A 529 -7.27 -15.24 9.99
N THR A 530 -7.29 -15.56 11.27
CA THR A 530 -6.83 -14.61 12.31
C THR A 530 -5.38 -14.21 12.08
N LEU A 531 -5.03 -12.94 12.32
CA LEU A 531 -3.67 -12.45 12.01
C LEU A 531 -2.56 -13.08 12.88
N GLN A 532 -2.90 -13.60 14.05
CA GLN A 532 -1.92 -14.14 14.99
C GLN A 532 -1.59 -15.61 14.69
N THR A 533 -2.60 -16.46 14.49
CA THR A 533 -2.41 -17.91 14.33
C THR A 533 -2.73 -18.42 12.92
N GLY A 534 -3.36 -17.60 12.08
CA GLY A 534 -3.89 -18.02 10.78
C GLY A 534 -5.13 -18.90 10.92
N ASP A 535 -5.69 -19.03 12.13
CA ASP A 535 -6.87 -19.85 12.39
C ASP A 535 -8.05 -19.31 11.57
N SER A 536 -8.63 -20.15 10.71
CA SER A 536 -9.90 -19.84 10.07
C SER A 536 -11.04 -19.84 11.08
N ILE A 537 -12.22 -19.33 10.72
CA ILE A 537 -13.41 -19.39 11.58
C ILE A 537 -13.73 -20.84 11.98
N GLY A 538 -13.47 -21.81 11.12
CA GLY A 538 -13.63 -23.24 11.44
C GLY A 538 -12.69 -23.69 12.57
N HIS A 539 -11.43 -23.26 12.56
CA HIS A 539 -10.49 -23.55 13.65
C HIS A 539 -10.97 -22.93 14.97
N LEU A 540 -11.41 -21.66 14.95
CA LEU A 540 -11.93 -21.01 16.15
C LEU A 540 -13.17 -21.72 16.68
N ALA A 541 -14.07 -22.15 15.80
CA ALA A 541 -15.31 -22.80 16.20
C ALA A 541 -15.06 -24.18 16.84
N VAL A 542 -14.03 -24.91 16.41
CA VAL A 542 -13.60 -26.15 17.09
C VAL A 542 -12.86 -25.85 18.40
N LYS A 543 -11.96 -24.86 18.40
CA LYS A 543 -11.13 -24.49 19.56
C LYS A 543 -11.93 -23.98 20.75
N TYR A 544 -13.03 -23.27 20.49
CA TYR A 544 -13.91 -22.67 21.51
C TYR A 544 -15.27 -23.35 21.62
N ASP A 545 -15.43 -24.57 21.07
CA ASP A 545 -16.65 -25.38 21.19
C ASP A 545 -17.94 -24.69 20.70
N LEU A 546 -17.83 -23.94 19.60
CA LEU A 546 -18.92 -23.19 18.99
C LEU A 546 -19.73 -24.07 18.02
N GLU A 547 -20.42 -25.08 18.55
CA GLU A 547 -21.28 -26.00 17.78
C GLU A 547 -22.28 -25.30 16.83
N PRO A 548 -23.00 -24.24 17.24
CA PRO A 548 -23.90 -23.52 16.33
C PRO A 548 -23.18 -22.92 15.12
N ILE A 549 -21.98 -22.37 15.32
CA ILE A 549 -21.16 -21.78 14.25
C ILE A 549 -20.64 -22.87 13.31
N MET A 550 -20.20 -24.01 13.86
CA MET A 550 -19.77 -25.16 13.05
C MET A 550 -20.89 -25.68 12.15
N ASN A 551 -22.13 -25.77 12.65
CA ASN A 551 -23.28 -26.23 11.87
C ASN A 551 -23.63 -25.24 10.73
N ILE A 552 -23.52 -23.94 10.99
CA ILE A 552 -23.69 -22.91 9.97
C ILE A 552 -22.58 -23.01 8.90
N LEU A 553 -21.32 -23.17 9.30
CA LEU A 553 -20.20 -23.33 8.36
C LEU A 553 -20.38 -24.54 7.45
N LYS A 554 -20.77 -25.70 8.00
CA LYS A 554 -21.07 -26.92 7.24
C LYS A 554 -22.17 -26.71 6.18
N LYS A 555 -23.15 -25.85 6.48
CA LYS A 555 -24.27 -25.55 5.58
C LYS A 555 -23.88 -24.65 4.41
N TYR A 556 -23.04 -23.65 4.63
CA TYR A 556 -22.78 -22.58 3.63
C TYR A 556 -21.39 -22.61 3.00
N VAL A 557 -20.37 -23.21 3.64
CA VAL A 557 -18.98 -23.15 3.18
C VAL A 557 -18.47 -24.56 2.89
N LYS A 558 -18.11 -24.84 1.64
CA LYS A 558 -17.49 -26.11 1.26
C LYS A 558 -16.00 -26.11 1.58
N ASN A 559 -15.44 -27.26 1.95
CA ASN A 559 -14.01 -27.48 2.19
C ASN A 559 -13.38 -26.61 3.29
N PHE A 560 -14.20 -26.01 4.18
CA PHE A 560 -13.66 -25.23 5.31
C PHE A 560 -12.78 -26.07 6.25
N GLU A 561 -13.00 -27.39 6.25
CA GLU A 561 -12.31 -28.34 7.13
C GLU A 561 -10.86 -28.60 6.73
N ASP A 562 -10.51 -28.38 5.45
CA ASP A 562 -9.18 -28.67 4.89
C ASP A 562 -8.24 -27.46 4.90
N VAL A 563 -8.73 -26.30 5.37
CA VAL A 563 -7.95 -25.07 5.47
C VAL A 563 -6.87 -25.24 6.52
N LYS A 564 -5.64 -24.81 6.22
CA LYS A 564 -4.51 -24.84 7.15
C LYS A 564 -4.27 -23.49 7.79
N ASN A 565 -4.01 -23.48 9.09
CA ASN A 565 -3.52 -22.30 9.80
C ASN A 565 -2.00 -22.12 9.59
N TYR A 566 -1.37 -21.14 10.26
CA TYR A 566 0.07 -20.88 10.10
C TYR A 566 0.97 -21.99 10.66
N GLU A 567 0.44 -22.85 11.54
CA GLU A 567 1.11 -24.05 12.03
C GLU A 567 0.95 -25.25 11.07
N GLY A 568 0.20 -25.08 9.99
CA GLY A 568 -0.09 -26.14 9.03
C GLY A 568 -1.16 -27.14 9.48
N LYS A 569 -1.79 -26.92 10.64
CA LYS A 569 -2.90 -27.73 11.16
C LYS A 569 -4.19 -27.38 10.43
N THR A 570 -4.99 -28.40 10.11
CA THR A 570 -6.34 -28.27 9.56
C THR A 570 -7.40 -28.29 10.65
N VAL A 571 -8.62 -27.89 10.31
CA VAL A 571 -9.76 -28.01 11.24
C VAL A 571 -10.03 -29.47 11.61
N LYS A 572 -9.79 -30.41 10.68
CA LYS A 572 -9.87 -31.86 10.96
C LYS A 572 -8.84 -32.29 12.00
N ASP A 573 -7.63 -31.76 11.93
CA ASP A 573 -6.59 -32.07 12.92
C ASP A 573 -7.01 -31.60 14.32
N TYR A 574 -7.63 -30.42 14.43
CA TYR A 574 -8.21 -29.94 15.70
C TYR A 574 -9.38 -30.81 16.20
N LEU A 575 -10.22 -31.32 15.31
CA LEU A 575 -11.31 -32.23 15.67
C LEU A 575 -10.77 -33.59 16.17
N LEU A 576 -9.68 -34.09 15.57
CA LEU A 576 -9.00 -35.33 15.98
C LEU A 576 -8.26 -35.17 17.32
N ASP A 577 -7.56 -34.06 17.52
CA ASP A 577 -6.92 -33.72 18.80
C ASP A 577 -7.97 -33.68 19.93
N LYS A 578 -9.18 -33.20 19.63
CA LYS A 578 -10.30 -33.16 20.59
C LYS A 578 -10.88 -34.53 20.90
N THR A 579 -10.96 -35.46 19.94
CA THR A 579 -11.48 -36.82 20.18
C THR A 579 -10.50 -37.69 20.95
N HIS A 580 -9.19 -37.52 20.74
CA HIS A 580 -8.15 -38.21 21.54
C HIS A 580 -8.14 -37.76 23.00
N ASN A 581 -8.29 -36.46 23.27
CA ASN A 581 -8.36 -35.97 24.66
C ASN A 581 -9.64 -36.40 25.40
N GLN A 582 -10.74 -36.73 24.70
CA GLN A 582 -11.97 -37.25 25.33
C GLN A 582 -11.93 -38.76 25.59
N THR A 583 -11.03 -39.51 24.95
CA THR A 583 -10.86 -40.96 25.19
C THR A 583 -9.92 -41.27 26.35
N ASP A 584 -9.03 -40.35 26.71
CA ASP A 584 -8.09 -40.53 27.84
C ASP A 584 -8.71 -40.19 29.21
N ASP A 585 -9.91 -39.60 29.24
CA ASP A 585 -10.67 -39.23 30.46
C ASP A 585 -11.86 -40.18 30.77
N LYS A 586 -11.90 -41.39 30.18
CA LYS A 586 -12.95 -42.40 30.44
C LYS A 586 -12.46 -43.65 31.16
#